data_AF-A0AAD1UH56-F1
#
_entry.id   AF-A0AAD1UH56-F1
#
_cell.length_a   1.000
_cell.length_b   1.000
_cell.length_c   1.000
_cell.angle_alpha   90.00
_cell.angle_beta   90.00
_cell.angle_gamma   90.00
#
_symmetry.space_group_name_H-M   'P 1'
#
loop_
_entity.id
_entity.type
_entity.pdbx_description
1 polymer ?
#
loop_
_entity_poly.entity_id
_entity_poly.type
_entity_poly.pdbx_seq_one_letter_code
_entity_poly.pdbx_strand_id
1 'polypeptide(L)'
;MGNQSVIPAQHAGQWKRGMYVSEDRNILKAQGAGRRKHSRIMVWHKDHINGLEIFYGKKSTGVRGGKDYKLSPCQVVTLGSNEFITCVAGTKTEAIDELIFYTNKGNIFKTGVNKGGIPFTLSQGGDKFVVYFSIGMEEYLTYVKVDFRYLPSLFGHNTAPFCHVNNMAIQQRAVYPPIQNSLVQRASVQPNIPVQEPISSAQPIPAVGGGPSRLKTERISAPLPEKLFQPSINQEREVQSDCENSDEESKYDHFEDEMKSSDALCKSHVGSAKMHGAMIPVVGEAASDSSPKAEDAKAASSSADQPRMKRLGEIVCCKSNVAGKVYSNTIMFDDYESLIKGSLSAYLYELRIIYDSDFIYGIQGFYQVDGRTVAGPGHYGREVHSRCQNQSLKLQYGECIVSISGNYQDVVNGLMITTSLGKTYAFGNYTTRSDTSKCTTFNLVVPSGKRVVALAGGASGYLNTFAVHYT
;
A
#
# COMPACT_ATOMS: atom_id res chain seq x y z
N MET A 1 42.08 33.04 22.05
CA MET A 1 41.01 32.56 22.94
C MET A 1 39.70 33.06 22.35
N GLY A 2 38.99 32.22 21.61
CA GLY A 2 37.83 32.61 20.80
C GLY A 2 36.52 32.18 21.46
N ASN A 3 35.67 33.17 21.76
CA ASN A 3 34.33 32.99 22.31
C ASN A 3 33.43 32.19 21.36
N GLN A 4 32.83 31.12 21.87
CA GLN A 4 31.77 30.39 21.17
C GLN A 4 30.46 31.16 21.30
N SER A 5 29.94 31.60 20.15
CA SER A 5 28.57 32.08 19.97
C SER A 5 27.60 30.90 20.11
N VAL A 6 26.71 30.96 21.10
CA VAL A 6 25.59 30.03 21.26
C VAL A 6 24.47 30.50 20.33
N ILE A 7 24.20 29.74 19.28
CA ILE A 7 23.06 29.97 18.39
C ILE A 7 21.80 29.39 19.08
N PRO A 8 20.73 30.18 19.31
CA PRO A 8 19.51 29.66 19.88
C PRO A 8 18.74 28.82 18.85
N ALA A 9 18.27 27.66 19.28
CA ALA A 9 17.42 26.75 18.51
C ALA A 9 16.04 27.37 18.23
N GLN A 10 15.93 28.17 17.17
CA GLN A 10 14.65 28.64 16.65
C GLN A 10 14.17 27.69 15.56
N HIS A 11 13.41 26.65 15.94
CA HIS A 11 12.32 26.03 15.15
C HIS A 11 11.65 24.96 16.03
N ALA A 12 11.13 25.37 17.19
CA ALA A 12 10.19 24.57 17.98
C ALA A 12 8.81 25.22 17.86
N GLY A 13 7.90 24.62 17.10
CA GLY A 13 6.50 25.01 17.12
C GLY A 13 5.97 24.93 18.55
N GLN A 14 5.15 25.90 18.97
CA GLN A 14 4.56 25.93 20.31
C GLN A 14 3.79 24.62 20.58
N TRP A 15 4.38 23.75 21.40
CA TRP A 15 3.73 22.54 21.90
C TRP A 15 2.59 22.93 22.85
N LYS A 16 1.50 22.16 22.87
CA LYS A 16 0.44 22.35 23.88
C LYS A 16 1.07 22.29 25.28
N ARG A 17 0.70 23.21 26.17
CA ARG A 17 1.13 23.17 27.58
C ARG A 17 0.77 21.81 28.16
N GLY A 18 1.77 21.07 28.65
CA GLY A 18 1.59 19.75 29.27
C GLY A 18 2.05 18.56 28.44
N MET A 19 2.33 18.70 27.14
CA MET A 19 2.82 17.58 26.34
C MET A 19 4.32 17.35 26.55
N TYR A 20 4.69 16.13 26.92
CA TYR A 20 6.08 15.70 27.05
C TYR A 20 6.56 15.07 25.74
N VAL A 21 7.51 15.72 25.07
CA VAL A 21 8.15 15.18 23.85
C VAL A 21 9.51 14.60 24.21
N SER A 22 9.73 13.37 23.81
CA SER A 22 10.96 12.63 24.04
C SER A 22 11.53 12.10 22.74
N GLU A 23 12.81 12.36 22.50
CA GLU A 23 13.53 11.89 21.31
C GLU A 23 14.54 10.82 21.70
N ASP A 24 14.46 9.65 21.04
CA ASP A 24 15.36 8.52 21.32
C ASP A 24 16.82 8.89 21.13
N ARG A 25 17.12 9.76 20.16
CA ARG A 25 18.49 10.23 19.91
C ARG A 25 19.10 10.87 21.16
N ASN A 26 18.33 11.69 21.88
CA ASN A 26 18.83 12.41 23.06
C ASN A 26 19.03 11.45 24.23
N ILE A 27 18.09 10.51 24.42
CA ILE A 27 18.20 9.47 25.45
C ILE A 27 19.42 8.58 25.21
N LEU A 28 19.60 8.09 23.98
CA LEU A 28 20.72 7.21 23.64
C LEU A 28 22.06 7.93 23.75
N LYS A 29 22.12 9.21 23.35
CA LYS A 29 23.33 10.04 23.52
C LYS A 29 23.69 10.20 25.00
N ALA A 30 22.71 10.46 25.87
CA ALA A 30 22.93 10.56 27.32
C ALA A 30 23.41 9.24 27.94
N GLN A 31 23.01 8.10 27.39
CA GLN A 31 23.46 6.77 27.82
C GLN A 31 24.84 6.36 27.27
N GLY A 32 25.52 7.23 26.52
CA GLY A 32 26.77 6.88 25.81
C GLY A 32 26.56 5.79 24.76
N ALA A 33 25.31 5.57 24.32
CA ALA A 33 25.01 4.55 23.33
C ALA A 33 25.24 5.12 21.94
N GLY A 34 26.17 4.49 21.21
CA GLY A 34 26.29 4.68 19.77
C GLY A 34 25.01 4.30 19.02
N ARG A 35 24.99 4.56 17.72
CA ARG A 35 23.88 4.15 16.84
C ARG A 35 23.70 2.64 16.92
N ARG A 36 22.54 2.22 17.39
CA ARG A 36 22.17 0.82 17.53
C ARG A 36 20.87 0.57 16.78
N LYS A 37 20.68 -0.66 16.37
CA LYS A 37 19.48 -1.12 15.67
C LYS A 37 18.36 -1.37 16.68
N HIS A 38 17.12 -1.12 16.27
CA HIS A 38 15.93 -1.60 16.98
C HIS A 38 16.02 -3.12 17.15
N SER A 39 15.72 -3.59 18.36
CA SER A 39 15.73 -5.02 18.70
C SER A 39 14.41 -5.46 19.30
N ARG A 40 13.78 -4.58 20.08
CA ARG A 40 12.50 -4.83 20.72
C ARG A 40 11.73 -3.53 20.90
N ILE A 41 10.41 -3.58 20.75
CA ILE A 41 9.50 -2.48 21.08
C ILE A 41 8.44 -3.05 22.01
N MET A 42 8.18 -2.37 23.11
CA MET A 42 7.11 -2.71 24.05
C MET A 42 6.05 -1.62 23.98
N VAL A 43 4.81 -2.04 23.77
CA VAL A 43 3.66 -1.17 23.56
C VAL A 43 2.61 -1.50 24.61
N TRP A 44 2.31 -0.56 25.50
CA TRP A 44 1.23 -0.69 26.47
C TRP A 44 -0.02 -0.05 25.89
N HIS A 45 -1.11 -0.80 25.80
CA HIS A 45 -2.36 -0.30 25.22
C HIS A 45 -3.58 -1.01 25.80
N LYS A 46 -4.70 -0.30 25.79
CA LYS A 46 -6.02 -0.86 26.07
C LYS A 46 -7.01 -0.29 25.07
N ASP A 47 -7.22 1.02 25.18
CA ASP A 47 -8.13 1.80 24.35
C ASP A 47 -7.37 2.69 23.37
N HIS A 48 -6.22 3.21 23.82
CA HIS A 48 -5.25 3.93 23.02
C HIS A 48 -3.86 3.38 23.36
N ILE A 49 -2.81 3.85 22.69
CA ILE A 49 -1.45 3.53 23.12
C ILE A 49 -1.11 4.36 24.38
N ASN A 50 -1.04 3.71 25.54
CA ASN A 50 -0.77 4.34 26.84
C ASN A 50 0.72 4.48 27.12
N GLY A 51 1.57 3.64 26.52
CA GLY A 51 3.01 3.71 26.74
C GLY A 51 3.83 3.03 25.67
N LEU A 52 5.06 3.52 25.48
CA LEU A 52 6.01 3.00 24.50
C LEU A 52 7.42 2.93 25.09
N GLU A 53 8.08 1.79 24.91
CA GLU A 53 9.49 1.60 25.24
C GLU A 53 10.21 0.95 24.06
N ILE A 54 11.37 1.49 23.69
CA ILE A 54 12.11 1.06 22.50
C ILE A 54 13.50 0.61 22.93
N PHE A 55 13.87 -0.59 22.47
CA PHE A 55 15.16 -1.21 22.78
C PHE A 55 16.08 -1.18 21.56
N TYR A 56 17.23 -0.55 21.76
CA TYR A 56 18.32 -0.43 20.80
C TYR A 56 19.43 -1.41 21.16
N GLY A 57 19.30 -2.65 20.68
CA GLY A 57 20.00 -3.80 21.25
C GLY A 57 19.62 -3.98 22.72
N LYS A 58 20.62 -4.09 23.61
CA LYS A 58 20.38 -4.25 25.06
C LYS A 58 20.02 -2.95 25.81
N LYS A 59 19.91 -1.81 25.12
CA LYS A 59 19.69 -0.50 25.75
C LYS A 59 18.25 -0.06 25.56
N SER A 60 17.59 0.29 26.65
CA SER A 60 16.22 0.82 26.62
C SER A 60 16.22 2.35 26.56
N THR A 61 15.22 2.93 25.89
CA THR A 61 14.86 4.35 26.02
C THR A 61 14.25 4.69 27.37
N GLY A 62 13.91 3.68 28.18
CA GLY A 62 12.96 3.80 29.27
C GLY A 62 11.52 3.86 28.75
N VAL A 63 10.57 3.49 29.61
CA VAL A 63 9.15 3.58 29.28
C VAL A 63 8.72 5.04 29.25
N ARG A 64 8.06 5.41 28.17
CA ARG A 64 7.42 6.71 28.00
C ARG A 64 5.93 6.44 27.94
N GLY A 65 5.26 6.65 29.07
CA GLY A 65 3.87 6.29 29.27
C GLY A 65 3.13 7.35 30.07
N GLY A 66 1.82 7.49 29.82
CA GLY A 66 0.94 8.28 30.67
C GLY A 66 0.75 7.62 32.04
N LYS A 67 0.05 8.30 32.96
CA LYS A 67 -0.06 7.88 34.38
C LYS A 67 -0.43 6.40 34.57
N ASP A 68 -1.30 5.88 33.70
CA ASP A 68 -1.91 4.55 33.85
C ASP A 68 -1.35 3.49 32.90
N TYR A 69 -0.21 3.73 32.24
CA TYR A 69 0.34 2.75 31.27
C TYR A 69 0.59 1.37 31.89
N LYS A 70 0.92 1.30 33.18
CA LYS A 70 1.20 0.04 33.89
C LYS A 70 -0.04 -0.84 34.09
N LEU A 71 -1.24 -0.27 33.99
CA LEU A 71 -2.49 -1.00 34.08
C LEU A 71 -2.93 -1.57 32.73
N SER A 72 -2.28 -1.15 31.65
CA SER A 72 -2.60 -1.60 30.29
C SER A 72 -1.84 -2.88 29.92
N PRO A 73 -2.47 -3.82 29.18
CA PRO A 73 -1.77 -4.92 28.55
C PRO A 73 -0.52 -4.45 27.78
N CYS A 74 0.56 -5.23 27.87
CA CYS A 74 1.80 -4.95 27.16
C CYS A 74 1.98 -5.95 26.01
N GLN A 75 2.17 -5.43 24.81
CA GLN A 75 2.53 -6.21 23.64
C GLN A 75 4.01 -5.98 23.29
N VAL A 76 4.71 -7.07 22.96
CA VAL A 76 6.14 -7.05 22.66
C VAL A 76 6.37 -7.37 21.19
N VAL A 77 6.99 -6.45 20.48
CA VAL A 77 7.49 -6.64 19.11
C VAL A 77 8.99 -6.92 19.19
N THR A 78 9.43 -8.07 18.68
CA THR A 78 10.85 -8.45 18.67
C THR A 78 11.34 -8.56 17.23
N LEU A 79 12.43 -7.86 16.92
CA LEU A 79 13.02 -7.86 15.58
C LEU A 79 14.18 -8.85 15.50
N GLY A 80 14.19 -9.69 14.48
CA GLY A 80 15.25 -10.65 14.25
C GLY A 80 16.61 -10.00 13.95
N SER A 81 17.67 -10.82 13.94
CA SER A 81 18.96 -10.41 13.40
C SER A 81 18.77 -9.93 11.94
N ASN A 82 19.33 -8.76 11.61
CA ASN A 82 19.18 -8.10 10.30
C ASN A 82 17.76 -7.67 9.87
N GLU A 83 16.77 -7.72 10.77
CA GLU A 83 15.44 -7.17 10.52
C GLU A 83 15.25 -5.74 11.06
N PHE A 84 14.92 -4.77 10.22
CA PHE A 84 14.71 -3.38 10.60
C PHE A 84 13.35 -2.88 10.12
N ILE A 85 12.83 -1.88 10.83
CA ILE A 85 11.56 -1.25 10.52
C ILE A 85 11.75 -0.31 9.32
N THR A 86 10.95 -0.48 8.29
CA THR A 86 10.95 0.32 7.05
C THR A 86 9.74 1.24 6.96
N CYS A 87 8.64 0.87 7.62
CA CYS A 87 7.42 1.67 7.73
C CYS A 87 6.90 1.67 9.16
N VAL A 88 6.34 2.80 9.58
CA VAL A 88 5.42 2.84 10.72
C VAL A 88 4.09 3.43 10.24
N ALA A 89 3.01 2.68 10.36
CA ALA A 89 1.66 3.15 10.08
C ALA A 89 0.79 3.04 11.33
N GLY A 90 -0.45 3.50 11.25
CA GLY A 90 -1.39 3.40 12.36
C GLY A 90 -2.70 4.12 12.10
N THR A 91 -3.53 4.20 13.15
CA THR A 91 -4.73 5.03 13.18
C THR A 91 -4.70 5.96 14.37
N LYS A 92 -5.31 7.14 14.20
CA LYS A 92 -5.42 8.15 15.25
C LYS A 92 -6.84 8.70 15.33
N THR A 93 -7.43 8.69 16.51
CA THR A 93 -8.62 9.46 16.86
C THR A 93 -8.18 10.77 17.53
N GLU A 94 -8.41 10.91 18.83
CA GLU A 94 -7.83 11.97 19.67
C GLU A 94 -6.38 11.66 20.05
N ALA A 95 -6.07 10.37 20.23
CA ALA A 95 -4.75 9.81 20.47
C ALA A 95 -4.44 8.72 19.42
N ILE A 96 -3.21 8.22 19.41
CA ILE A 96 -2.82 7.10 18.55
C ILE A 96 -3.42 5.82 19.14
N ASP A 97 -4.25 5.15 18.36
CA ASP A 97 -5.00 3.96 18.77
C ASP A 97 -4.27 2.67 18.38
N GLU A 98 -3.68 2.67 17.18
CA GLU A 98 -2.99 1.53 16.57
C GLU A 98 -1.63 1.98 16.03
N LEU A 99 -0.60 1.15 16.22
CA LEU A 99 0.69 1.23 15.55
C LEU A 99 1.00 -0.07 14.82
N ILE A 100 1.39 0.04 13.56
CA ILE A 100 1.75 -1.06 12.67
C ILE A 100 3.18 -0.85 12.21
N PHE A 101 4.06 -1.80 12.53
CA PHE A 101 5.46 -1.80 12.11
C PHE A 101 5.65 -2.77 10.95
N TYR A 102 6.14 -2.26 9.81
CA TYR A 102 6.53 -3.10 8.68
C TYR A 102 8.04 -3.19 8.63
N THR A 103 8.56 -4.38 8.33
CA THR A 103 10.00 -4.63 8.28
C THR A 103 10.50 -4.97 6.89
N ASN A 104 11.81 -4.88 6.69
CA ASN A 104 12.48 -5.29 5.46
C ASN A 104 12.37 -6.79 5.16
N LYS A 105 11.98 -7.61 6.14
CA LYS A 105 11.72 -9.04 5.95
C LYS A 105 10.27 -9.34 5.57
N GLY A 106 9.44 -8.30 5.38
CA GLY A 106 8.02 -8.44 5.08
C GLY A 106 7.15 -8.76 6.31
N ASN A 107 7.73 -8.82 7.50
CA ASN A 107 6.94 -9.01 8.72
C ASN A 107 6.13 -7.75 9.03
N ILE A 108 4.93 -7.98 9.57
CA ILE A 108 3.99 -6.93 9.97
C ILE A 108 3.64 -7.15 11.43
N PHE A 109 3.95 -6.17 12.27
CA PHE A 109 3.63 -6.21 13.70
C PHE A 109 2.57 -5.14 14.01
N LYS A 110 1.36 -5.57 14.32
CA LYS A 110 0.25 -4.70 14.73
C LYS A 110 0.16 -4.63 16.25
N THR A 111 0.00 -3.42 16.78
CA THR A 111 -0.14 -3.15 18.22
C THR A 111 -1.21 -2.08 18.44
N GLY A 112 -1.95 -2.14 19.55
CA GLY A 112 -3.09 -1.25 19.78
C GLY A 112 -4.43 -1.82 19.33
N VAL A 113 -5.44 -0.96 19.26
CA VAL A 113 -6.80 -1.28 18.84
C VAL A 113 -7.23 -0.28 17.77
N ASN A 114 -7.60 -0.76 16.58
CA ASN A 114 -8.10 0.11 15.53
C ASN A 114 -9.55 0.53 15.85
N LYS A 115 -9.74 1.82 16.13
CA LYS A 115 -11.04 2.42 16.47
C LYS A 115 -11.71 3.15 15.31
N GLY A 116 -11.26 2.90 14.06
CA GLY A 116 -11.74 3.63 12.89
C GLY A 116 -11.26 5.08 12.82
N GLY A 117 -10.14 5.40 13.49
CA GLY A 117 -9.51 6.71 13.44
C GLY A 117 -8.91 7.05 12.06
N ILE A 118 -8.36 8.25 11.93
CA ILE A 118 -7.68 8.71 10.72
C ILE A 118 -6.40 7.88 10.54
N PRO A 119 -6.23 7.17 9.41
CA PRO A 119 -5.04 6.40 9.16
C PRO A 119 -3.85 7.32 8.88
N PHE A 120 -2.65 6.89 9.27
CA PHE A 120 -1.40 7.56 8.93
C PHE A 120 -0.31 6.57 8.56
N THR A 121 0.64 7.04 7.75
CA THR A 121 1.80 6.27 7.32
C THR A 121 3.04 7.14 7.37
N LEU A 122 4.08 6.67 8.06
CA LEU A 122 5.40 7.28 8.16
C LEU A 122 6.38 6.38 7.41
N SER A 123 6.82 6.85 6.24
CA SER A 123 7.82 6.21 5.40
C SER A 123 8.58 7.25 4.57
N GLN A 124 9.80 6.91 4.15
CA GLN A 124 10.56 7.67 3.17
C GLN A 124 10.87 6.88 1.88
N GLY A 125 10.36 5.65 1.72
CA GLY A 125 10.62 4.80 0.56
C GLY A 125 12.09 4.38 0.39
N GLY A 126 12.34 3.53 -0.60
CA GLY A 126 13.67 3.02 -0.97
C GLY A 126 14.36 2.20 0.13
N ASP A 127 15.70 2.16 0.10
CA ASP A 127 16.54 1.40 1.03
C ASP A 127 16.69 2.07 2.41
N LYS A 128 15.65 2.78 2.87
CA LYS A 128 15.66 3.49 4.15
C LYS A 128 15.00 2.70 5.26
N PHE A 129 15.50 2.88 6.47
CA PHE A 129 14.97 2.27 7.68
C PHE A 129 14.85 3.29 8.80
N VAL A 130 13.94 3.01 9.73
CA VAL A 130 13.72 3.81 10.94
C VAL A 130 14.93 3.64 11.86
N VAL A 131 15.48 4.77 12.33
CA VAL A 131 16.64 4.82 13.22
C VAL A 131 16.29 5.37 14.59
N TYR A 132 15.37 6.34 14.68
CA TYR A 132 14.95 6.92 15.94
C TYR A 132 13.45 7.21 15.93
N PHE A 133 12.84 7.18 17.11
CA PHE A 133 11.51 7.71 17.33
C PHE A 133 11.59 9.02 18.14
N SER A 134 10.74 9.97 17.77
CA SER A 134 10.36 11.10 18.61
C SER A 134 8.89 10.95 18.95
N ILE A 135 8.56 10.87 20.22
CA ILE A 135 7.18 10.64 20.66
C ILE A 135 6.72 11.72 21.62
N GLY A 136 5.45 12.08 21.52
CA GLY A 136 4.78 13.02 22.40
C GLY A 136 3.71 12.29 23.20
N MET A 137 3.81 12.39 24.53
CA MET A 137 2.90 11.74 25.47
C MET A 137 2.19 12.81 26.29
N GLU A 138 0.90 12.59 26.52
CA GLU A 138 0.12 13.19 27.60
C GLU A 138 -0.35 12.05 28.52
N GLU A 139 -1.65 11.79 28.59
CA GLU A 139 -2.20 10.55 29.16
C GLU A 139 -2.01 9.35 28.20
N TYR A 140 -2.03 9.63 26.90
CA TYR A 140 -1.84 8.66 25.82
C TYR A 140 -0.77 9.16 24.85
N LEU A 141 -0.34 8.30 23.93
CA LEU A 141 0.53 8.66 22.82
C LEU A 141 -0.26 9.55 21.84
N THR A 142 0.09 10.83 21.75
CA THR A 142 -0.61 11.80 20.91
C THR A 142 0.16 12.16 19.64
N TYR A 143 1.47 11.91 19.66
CA TYR A 143 2.41 12.23 18.59
C TYR A 143 3.47 11.14 18.42
N VAL A 144 3.70 10.74 17.18
CA VAL A 144 4.81 9.88 16.80
C VAL A 144 5.47 10.44 15.54
N LYS A 145 6.79 10.47 15.55
CA LYS A 145 7.64 10.77 14.40
C LYS A 145 8.77 9.75 14.38
N VAL A 146 9.21 9.40 13.18
CA VAL A 146 10.37 8.55 12.96
C VAL A 146 11.41 9.26 12.11
N ASP A 147 12.68 9.05 12.45
CA ASP A 147 13.81 9.48 11.63
C ASP A 147 14.30 8.30 10.79
N PHE A 148 14.49 8.53 9.49
CA PHE A 148 14.96 7.52 8.56
C PHE A 148 16.43 7.68 8.21
N ARG A 149 17.07 6.57 7.83
CA ARG A 149 18.36 6.57 7.12
C ARG A 149 18.43 5.50 6.07
N TYR A 150 19.25 5.75 5.06
CA TYR A 150 19.67 4.72 4.13
C TYR A 150 20.39 3.61 4.88
N LEU A 151 20.12 2.37 4.46
CA LEU A 151 21.02 1.26 4.70
C LEU A 151 22.39 1.69 4.14
N PRO A 152 23.44 1.73 4.97
CA PRO A 152 24.77 1.69 4.40
C PRO A 152 24.76 0.45 3.52
N SER A 153 25.01 0.62 2.22
CA SER A 153 25.02 -0.51 1.30
C SER A 153 25.93 -1.57 1.93
N LEU A 154 25.34 -2.69 2.37
CA LEU A 154 26.10 -3.80 2.94
C LEU A 154 27.09 -4.36 1.88
N PHE A 155 26.98 -3.89 0.65
CA PHE A 155 27.91 -4.03 -0.46
C PHE A 155 28.69 -2.72 -0.61
N GLY A 156 29.95 -2.74 -0.24
CA GLY A 156 30.77 -1.56 -0.05
C GLY A 156 30.95 -0.73 -1.32
N HIS A 157 30.53 0.54 -1.26
CA HIS A 157 31.27 1.62 -1.87
C HIS A 157 31.21 2.84 -0.94
N ASN A 158 32.39 3.29 -0.50
CA ASN A 158 32.60 4.53 0.21
C ASN A 158 32.19 5.71 -0.69
N THR A 159 31.07 6.38 -0.41
CA THR A 159 30.86 7.78 -0.84
C THR A 159 29.93 8.56 0.10
N ALA A 160 30.56 9.53 0.79
CA ALA A 160 30.14 10.93 1.03
C ALA A 160 28.92 11.28 1.92
N PRO A 161 28.89 12.52 2.50
CA PRO A 161 28.11 12.84 3.69
C PRO A 161 26.72 13.44 3.41
N PHE A 162 25.79 13.04 4.30
CA PHE A 162 24.60 13.73 4.80
C PHE A 162 23.89 14.76 3.90
N CYS A 163 22.77 14.33 3.30
CA CYS A 163 21.67 15.22 2.93
C CYS A 163 20.61 15.20 4.05
N HIS A 164 20.33 16.37 4.63
CA HIS A 164 19.20 16.58 5.53
C HIS A 164 17.96 16.91 4.68
N VAL A 165 16.94 16.04 4.65
CA VAL A 165 15.67 16.34 3.97
C VAL A 165 14.46 15.74 4.70
N ASN A 166 13.46 16.62 4.89
CA ASN A 166 12.04 16.47 5.23
C ASN A 166 11.63 15.65 6.47
N ASN A 167 11.39 16.39 7.55
CA ASN A 167 10.63 15.96 8.72
C ASN A 167 9.13 16.00 8.38
N MET A 168 8.48 14.85 8.21
CA MET A 168 7.02 14.79 8.38
C MET A 168 6.72 14.60 9.86
N ALA A 169 6.28 15.69 10.51
CA ALA A 169 5.68 15.66 11.82
C ALA A 169 4.17 15.79 11.63
N ILE A 170 3.39 14.80 12.08
CA ILE A 170 1.92 14.95 12.14
C ILE A 170 1.60 15.74 13.41
N GLN A 171 1.67 17.07 13.31
CA GLN A 171 0.99 17.97 14.25
C GLN A 171 -0.24 18.54 13.53
N GLN A 172 -1.42 17.98 13.80
CA GLN A 172 -2.64 18.68 13.46
C GLN A 172 -3.07 19.53 14.66
N ARG A 173 -3.09 20.85 14.48
CA ARG A 173 -3.88 21.74 15.33
C ARG A 173 -5.35 21.39 15.10
N ALA A 174 -6.08 21.08 16.17
CA ALA A 174 -7.54 21.13 16.14
C ALA A 174 -7.95 22.56 15.78
N VAL A 175 -8.38 22.79 14.55
CA VAL A 175 -9.05 24.03 14.16
C VAL A 175 -10.51 23.83 14.58
N TYR A 176 -10.87 24.36 15.74
CA TYR A 176 -12.28 24.54 16.07
C TYR A 176 -12.85 25.59 15.12
N PRO A 177 -14.02 25.37 14.49
CA PRO A 177 -14.68 26.43 13.75
C PRO A 177 -15.00 27.58 14.73
N PRO A 178 -14.91 28.85 14.29
CA PRO A 178 -15.35 29.96 15.12
C PRO A 178 -16.82 29.74 15.49
N ILE A 179 -17.10 29.84 16.79
CA ILE A 179 -18.47 29.92 17.30
C ILE A 179 -19.11 31.14 16.65
N GLN A 180 -19.94 30.92 15.63
CA GLN A 180 -20.82 31.96 15.13
C GLN A 180 -21.88 32.20 16.21
N ASN A 181 -21.74 33.32 16.93
CA ASN A 181 -22.83 33.90 17.69
C ASN A 181 -23.94 34.28 16.69
N SER A 182 -24.88 33.38 16.45
CA SER A 182 -26.13 33.73 15.81
C SER A 182 -26.97 34.55 16.80
N LEU A 183 -26.90 35.87 16.64
CA LEU A 183 -27.89 36.83 17.12
C LEU A 183 -29.27 36.40 16.59
N VAL A 184 -30.03 35.68 17.41
CA VAL A 184 -31.47 35.52 17.20
C VAL A 184 -32.14 36.75 17.80
N GLN A 185 -32.49 37.71 16.93
CA GLN A 185 -33.49 38.72 17.25
C GLN A 185 -34.82 38.01 17.52
N ARG A 186 -35.22 37.90 18.79
CA ARG A 186 -36.60 37.59 19.17
C ARG A 186 -37.35 38.89 19.39
N ALA A 187 -38.38 39.07 18.57
CA ALA A 187 -39.37 40.11 18.67
C ALA A 187 -40.09 40.05 20.04
N SER A 188 -40.28 41.23 20.59
CA SER A 188 -41.02 41.56 21.81
C SER A 188 -42.52 41.31 21.65
N VAL A 189 -43.10 40.47 22.51
CA VAL A 189 -44.51 40.55 22.90
C VAL A 189 -44.58 40.26 24.40
N GLN A 190 -44.92 41.29 25.19
CA GLN A 190 -45.27 41.17 26.61
C GLN A 190 -46.65 40.53 26.76
N PRO A 191 -46.92 39.90 27.92
CA PRO A 191 -47.98 40.49 28.73
C PRO A 191 -47.64 40.64 30.21
N ASN A 192 -48.23 41.70 30.77
CA ASN A 192 -48.41 42.03 32.18
C ASN A 192 -48.94 40.85 33.01
N ILE A 193 -48.54 40.80 34.30
CA ILE A 193 -49.37 40.67 35.53
C ILE A 193 -48.45 40.31 36.75
N PRO A 194 -48.80 40.71 37.99
CA PRO A 194 -47.86 41.42 38.87
C PRO A 194 -47.25 40.63 40.04
N VAL A 195 -46.17 41.22 40.54
CA VAL A 195 -45.62 41.29 41.91
C VAL A 195 -46.43 40.62 43.03
N GLN A 196 -45.78 39.69 43.75
CA GLN A 196 -45.86 39.57 45.21
C GLN A 196 -44.50 39.13 45.78
N GLU A 197 -44.05 39.86 46.80
CA GLU A 197 -42.78 39.72 47.52
C GLU A 197 -42.92 38.78 48.76
N PRO A 198 -41.81 38.46 49.48
CA PRO A 198 -41.56 37.14 50.05
C PRO A 198 -41.81 37.03 51.55
N ILE A 199 -41.84 35.80 52.09
CA ILE A 199 -41.64 35.55 53.52
C ILE A 199 -40.65 34.39 53.77
N SER A 200 -39.53 34.81 54.34
CA SER A 200 -38.57 34.19 55.28
C SER A 200 -38.90 32.88 56.03
N SER A 201 -37.85 32.06 56.23
CA SER A 201 -37.34 31.50 57.52
C SER A 201 -36.91 30.02 57.40
N ALA A 202 -35.60 29.73 57.52
CA ALA A 202 -34.87 29.23 58.71
C ALA A 202 -35.02 27.69 58.96
N GLN A 203 -33.99 26.87 58.63
CA GLN A 203 -32.99 26.26 59.55
C GLN A 203 -33.38 24.79 60.00
N PRO A 204 -32.53 23.96 60.69
CA PRO A 204 -31.63 22.96 60.04
C PRO A 204 -31.53 21.54 60.71
N ILE A 205 -30.92 20.54 60.02
CA ILE A 205 -30.10 19.38 60.56
C ILE A 205 -30.86 18.33 61.47
N PRO A 206 -30.39 17.09 61.85
CA PRO A 206 -29.21 16.24 61.54
C PRO A 206 -29.47 14.75 61.13
N ALA A 207 -28.34 14.07 60.89
CA ALA A 207 -28.09 12.63 60.69
C ALA A 207 -28.23 11.70 61.93
N VAL A 208 -28.40 10.38 61.68
CA VAL A 208 -28.11 9.22 62.56
C VAL A 208 -27.84 8.00 61.62
N GLY A 209 -26.68 7.30 61.62
CA GLY A 209 -26.28 6.13 62.44
C GLY A 209 -27.05 4.84 62.07
N GLY A 210 -26.56 3.60 61.89
CA GLY A 210 -25.27 2.91 62.08
C GLY A 210 -25.52 1.44 62.54
N GLY A 211 -25.31 0.43 61.67
CA GLY A 211 -25.08 -1.03 61.94
C GLY A 211 -26.14 -1.89 62.68
N PRO A 212 -25.95 -3.23 62.89
CA PRO A 212 -24.96 -4.19 62.35
C PRO A 212 -25.50 -5.60 61.91
N SER A 213 -24.56 -6.48 61.52
CA SER A 213 -24.55 -7.86 61.02
C SER A 213 -25.42 -8.98 61.66
N ARG A 214 -25.83 -9.99 60.86
CA ARG A 214 -25.61 -11.45 61.14
C ARG A 214 -26.03 -12.41 60.01
N LEU A 215 -25.30 -13.53 59.97
CA LEU A 215 -25.32 -14.70 59.06
C LEU A 215 -26.63 -15.51 59.02
N LYS A 216 -26.89 -16.18 57.88
CA LYS A 216 -27.30 -17.61 57.85
C LYS A 216 -27.12 -18.26 56.47
N THR A 217 -26.64 -19.49 56.53
CA THR A 217 -26.37 -20.50 55.49
C THR A 217 -27.65 -21.22 55.08
N GLU A 218 -27.79 -21.64 53.81
CA GLU A 218 -28.35 -22.95 53.43
C GLU A 218 -28.15 -23.30 51.94
N ARG A 219 -27.88 -24.59 51.69
CA ARG A 219 -27.68 -25.28 50.40
C ARG A 219 -29.00 -25.94 49.94
N ILE A 220 -29.34 -25.91 48.65
CA ILE A 220 -30.09 -26.95 47.87
C ILE A 220 -29.77 -26.67 46.37
N SER A 221 -29.01 -27.46 45.59
CA SER A 221 -29.26 -28.77 44.94
C SER A 221 -30.43 -28.83 43.93
N ALA A 222 -30.18 -28.63 42.63
CA ALA A 222 -30.59 -29.52 41.51
C ALA A 222 -30.51 -28.84 40.12
N PRO A 223 -30.09 -29.56 39.06
CA PRO A 223 -30.08 -29.10 37.66
C PRO A 223 -31.23 -29.69 36.81
N LEU A 224 -31.43 -29.13 35.60
CA LEU A 224 -32.05 -29.67 34.35
C LEU A 224 -33.13 -28.74 33.73
N PRO A 225 -33.49 -28.85 32.42
CA PRO A 225 -32.88 -29.66 31.35
C PRO A 225 -32.55 -28.90 30.05
N GLU A 226 -31.68 -29.55 29.26
CA GLU A 226 -31.54 -29.39 27.81
C GLU A 226 -32.88 -29.54 27.08
N LYS A 227 -33.14 -28.66 26.11
CA LYS A 227 -34.00 -28.95 24.95
C LYS A 227 -33.43 -28.31 23.68
N LEU A 228 -32.91 -29.19 22.83
CA LEU A 228 -33.25 -29.34 21.41
C LEU A 228 -33.46 -28.04 20.60
N PHE A 229 -32.44 -27.67 19.83
CA PHE A 229 -32.64 -26.97 18.56
C PHE A 229 -31.96 -27.78 17.46
N GLN A 230 -32.76 -28.53 16.71
CA GLN A 230 -32.37 -29.08 15.40
C GLN A 230 -32.67 -28.02 14.32
N PRO A 231 -31.83 -27.91 13.29
CA PRO A 231 -32.04 -26.97 12.18
C PRO A 231 -33.08 -27.51 11.20
N SER A 232 -34.03 -26.65 10.83
CA SER A 232 -35.01 -26.90 9.78
C SER A 232 -34.35 -26.92 8.41
N ILE A 233 -34.41 -28.10 7.78
CA ILE A 233 -34.19 -28.38 6.37
C ILE A 233 -35.29 -27.66 5.58
N ASN A 234 -34.91 -26.74 4.69
CA ASN A 234 -35.83 -26.24 3.67
C ASN A 234 -35.55 -26.96 2.35
N GLN A 235 -36.59 -27.66 1.91
CA GLN A 235 -36.70 -28.48 0.72
C GLN A 235 -36.51 -27.66 -0.56
N GLU A 236 -35.80 -28.30 -1.47
CA GLU A 236 -35.74 -28.00 -2.90
C GLU A 236 -37.16 -27.97 -3.49
N ARG A 237 -37.46 -26.90 -4.24
CA ARG A 237 -38.51 -26.92 -5.26
C ARG A 237 -37.83 -26.85 -6.61
N GLU A 238 -37.76 -28.00 -7.26
CA GLU A 238 -37.63 -28.11 -8.70
C GLU A 238 -38.81 -27.39 -9.36
N VAL A 239 -38.51 -26.42 -10.21
CA VAL A 239 -39.44 -25.91 -11.22
C VAL A 239 -38.82 -26.30 -12.55
N GLN A 240 -39.33 -27.39 -13.12
CA GLN A 240 -39.21 -27.68 -14.55
C GLN A 240 -40.00 -26.59 -15.28
N SER A 241 -39.31 -25.81 -16.12
CA SER A 241 -39.95 -24.98 -17.14
C SER A 241 -39.44 -25.43 -18.49
N ASP A 242 -40.35 -26.02 -19.25
CA ASP A 242 -40.21 -26.35 -20.66
C ASP A 242 -39.94 -25.06 -21.46
N CYS A 243 -38.82 -25.02 -22.16
CA CYS A 243 -38.56 -24.00 -23.18
C CYS A 243 -38.73 -24.67 -24.54
N GLU A 244 -39.87 -24.35 -25.15
CA GLU A 244 -40.20 -24.70 -26.52
C GLU A 244 -39.22 -24.08 -27.52
N ASN A 245 -38.99 -24.84 -28.59
CA ASN A 245 -38.28 -24.45 -29.79
C ASN A 245 -38.91 -23.22 -30.44
N SER A 246 -38.08 -22.25 -30.82
CA SER A 246 -38.40 -21.37 -31.93
C SER A 246 -37.15 -21.19 -32.78
N ASP A 247 -37.15 -21.92 -33.90
CA ASP A 247 -36.31 -21.70 -35.06
C ASP A 247 -36.54 -20.28 -35.59
N GLU A 248 -35.50 -19.46 -35.65
CA GLU A 248 -35.45 -18.34 -36.59
C GLU A 248 -34.09 -18.32 -37.30
N GLU A 249 -34.09 -18.91 -38.49
CA GLU A 249 -33.19 -18.56 -39.58
C GLU A 249 -33.34 -17.07 -39.93
N SER A 250 -32.24 -16.31 -39.93
CA SER A 250 -32.13 -15.17 -40.84
C SER A 250 -30.68 -14.90 -41.26
N LYS A 251 -30.44 -15.31 -42.51
CA LYS A 251 -29.62 -14.66 -43.55
C LYS A 251 -28.79 -13.45 -43.13
N TYR A 252 -27.47 -13.59 -43.24
CA TYR A 252 -26.61 -12.53 -43.76
C TYR A 252 -25.58 -13.14 -44.72
N ASP A 253 -25.90 -12.99 -46.01
CA ASP A 253 -24.96 -13.15 -47.12
C ASP A 253 -24.32 -11.78 -47.44
N HIS A 254 -23.09 -11.86 -47.93
CA HIS A 254 -22.35 -10.87 -48.76
C HIS A 254 -21.78 -9.63 -48.06
N PHE A 255 -20.46 -9.63 -47.85
CA PHE A 255 -19.56 -8.53 -48.24
C PHE A 255 -18.10 -9.05 -48.22
N GLU A 256 -17.70 -9.77 -49.26
CA GLU A 256 -16.31 -9.79 -49.72
C GLU A 256 -16.29 -9.07 -51.07
N ASP A 257 -15.69 -7.89 -51.12
CA ASP A 257 -14.76 -7.49 -52.18
C ASP A 257 -14.35 -6.02 -52.02
N GLU A 258 -13.15 -5.73 -52.53
CA GLU A 258 -12.52 -4.41 -52.72
C GLU A 258 -11.79 -3.75 -51.53
N MET A 259 -10.52 -4.12 -51.36
CA MET A 259 -9.47 -3.11 -51.22
C MET A 259 -8.12 -3.63 -51.72
N LYS A 260 -7.89 -3.48 -53.03
CA LYS A 260 -6.55 -3.38 -53.63
C LYS A 260 -6.38 -1.96 -54.14
N SER A 261 -5.14 -1.47 -54.02
CA SER A 261 -4.57 -0.35 -54.78
C SER A 261 -4.89 1.07 -54.30
N SER A 262 -3.94 1.66 -53.57
CA SER A 262 -3.50 3.03 -53.85
C SER A 262 -2.11 3.29 -53.26
N ASP A 263 -1.09 2.79 -53.96
CA ASP A 263 0.23 3.45 -54.00
C ASP A 263 0.12 4.66 -54.95
N ALA A 264 0.37 5.87 -54.44
CA ALA A 264 1.07 6.96 -55.13
C ALA A 264 0.84 8.33 -54.44
N LEU A 265 1.86 9.19 -54.56
CA LEU A 265 1.92 10.63 -54.28
C LEU A 265 2.20 11.08 -52.84
N CYS A 266 3.50 11.20 -52.53
CA CYS A 266 4.09 12.52 -52.21
C CYS A 266 5.62 12.48 -52.27
N LYS A 267 6.19 12.99 -53.39
CA LYS A 267 7.60 13.39 -53.50
C LYS A 267 7.63 14.85 -53.95
N SER A 268 8.18 15.73 -53.12
CA SER A 268 8.72 17.01 -53.59
C SER A 268 9.76 17.59 -52.63
N HIS A 269 10.96 17.82 -53.18
CA HIS A 269 11.91 18.89 -52.86
C HIS A 269 12.83 18.77 -51.62
N VAL A 270 14.05 18.25 -51.84
CA VAL A 270 15.29 18.85 -51.27
C VAL A 270 16.36 18.88 -52.38
N GLY A 271 16.99 20.04 -52.52
CA GLY A 271 17.80 20.45 -53.67
C GLY A 271 19.17 19.76 -53.81
N SER A 272 19.58 19.70 -55.08
CA SER A 272 20.85 19.22 -55.59
C SER A 272 21.98 20.21 -55.34
N ALA A 273 23.08 19.74 -54.75
CA ALA A 273 24.39 20.38 -54.77
C ALA A 273 25.26 19.75 -55.87
N LYS A 274 25.90 20.60 -56.70
CA LYS A 274 27.06 20.24 -57.51
C LYS A 274 27.89 21.50 -57.73
N MET A 275 29.19 21.42 -57.45
CA MET A 275 30.27 21.82 -58.37
C MET A 275 31.65 21.51 -57.76
N HIS A 276 32.47 20.81 -58.57
CA HIS A 276 33.95 20.86 -58.71
C HIS A 276 34.80 20.44 -57.48
N GLY A 277 35.80 19.56 -57.55
CA GLY A 277 36.62 19.04 -58.64
C GLY A 277 38.09 19.25 -58.28
N ALA A 278 38.85 18.19 -57.99
CA ALA A 278 40.32 18.12 -58.14
C ALA A 278 40.84 16.70 -57.83
N MET A 279 41.49 16.11 -58.83
CA MET A 279 42.35 14.91 -58.78
C MET A 279 43.69 15.22 -58.10
N ILE A 280 44.36 14.23 -57.46
CA ILE A 280 45.79 13.85 -57.58
C ILE A 280 45.95 12.37 -57.08
N PRO A 281 46.79 11.50 -57.70
CA PRO A 281 46.83 10.05 -57.46
C PRO A 281 48.00 9.58 -56.56
N VAL A 282 47.91 8.37 -56.01
CA VAL A 282 49.05 7.62 -55.42
C VAL A 282 49.03 6.15 -55.86
N VAL A 283 50.23 5.65 -56.12
CA VAL A 283 50.69 4.45 -56.84
C VAL A 283 50.94 3.26 -55.88
N GLY A 284 50.85 2.03 -56.42
CA GLY A 284 51.58 0.81 -56.04
C GLY A 284 51.26 0.18 -54.68
N GLU A 285 51.44 -1.11 -54.38
CA GLU A 285 52.08 -2.24 -55.07
C GLU A 285 51.59 -3.54 -54.39
N ALA A 286 51.74 -4.65 -55.09
CA ALA A 286 51.41 -6.02 -54.68
C ALA A 286 52.59 -6.71 -53.95
N ALA A 287 52.27 -7.67 -53.05
CA ALA A 287 53.09 -8.83 -52.63
C ALA A 287 52.38 -9.51 -51.43
N SER A 288 51.92 -10.76 -51.49
CA SER A 288 52.69 -12.03 -51.27
C SER A 288 53.31 -12.07 -49.86
N ASP A 289 53.29 -13.10 -49.02
CA ASP A 289 52.90 -14.51 -49.07
C ASP A 289 53.16 -15.05 -47.64
N SER A 290 52.74 -16.29 -47.39
CA SER A 290 53.22 -17.24 -46.37
C SER A 290 52.66 -17.18 -44.93
N SER A 291 51.94 -18.28 -44.64
CA SER A 291 51.57 -18.81 -43.33
C SER A 291 52.79 -19.17 -42.46
N PRO A 292 52.60 -19.54 -41.18
CA PRO A 292 52.49 -20.97 -40.92
C PRO A 292 51.39 -21.38 -39.93
N LYS A 293 51.04 -22.65 -40.09
CA LYS A 293 50.10 -23.47 -39.32
C LYS A 293 50.57 -23.67 -37.87
N ALA A 294 49.62 -23.64 -36.95
CA ALA A 294 49.62 -24.36 -35.67
C ALA A 294 48.19 -24.91 -35.53
N GLU A 295 47.90 -26.16 -35.88
CA GLU A 295 48.12 -27.39 -35.11
C GLU A 295 47.69 -27.29 -33.62
N ASP A 296 46.55 -27.94 -33.37
CA ASP A 296 46.19 -28.73 -32.19
C ASP A 296 46.07 -28.07 -30.82
N ALA A 297 44.84 -27.68 -30.49
CA ALA A 297 44.29 -27.86 -29.14
C ALA A 297 42.75 -28.00 -29.19
N LYS A 298 42.29 -29.19 -29.56
CA LYS A 298 40.90 -29.63 -29.43
C LYS A 298 40.59 -29.89 -27.95
N ALA A 299 40.42 -28.83 -27.16
CA ALA A 299 39.94 -28.93 -25.79
C ALA A 299 38.40 -29.03 -25.82
N ALA A 300 37.90 -30.27 -25.72
CA ALA A 300 36.52 -30.55 -25.40
C ALA A 300 36.21 -30.05 -23.98
N SER A 301 35.68 -28.84 -23.84
CA SER A 301 35.05 -28.38 -22.60
C SER A 301 33.58 -28.79 -22.62
N SER A 302 33.34 -30.08 -22.33
CA SER A 302 32.04 -30.51 -21.85
C SER A 302 31.79 -29.83 -20.49
N SER A 303 31.12 -28.68 -20.49
CA SER A 303 30.61 -28.03 -19.28
C SER A 303 29.45 -28.87 -18.75
N ALA A 304 29.81 -29.99 -18.14
CA ALA A 304 28.92 -30.83 -17.36
C ALA A 304 28.34 -29.99 -16.23
N ASP A 305 27.00 -29.89 -16.23
CA ASP A 305 26.11 -29.81 -15.07
C ASP A 305 26.79 -29.58 -13.72
N GLN A 306 27.31 -28.38 -13.49
CA GLN A 306 27.47 -27.92 -12.13
C GLN A 306 26.09 -27.50 -11.64
N PRO A 307 25.55 -28.09 -10.57
CA PRO A 307 24.26 -27.69 -10.04
C PRO A 307 24.36 -26.21 -9.67
N ARG A 308 23.69 -25.35 -10.46
CA ARG A 308 23.54 -23.92 -10.14
C ARG A 308 22.97 -23.88 -8.72
N MET A 309 23.81 -23.55 -7.75
CA MET A 309 23.36 -23.32 -6.39
C MET A 309 22.25 -22.29 -6.49
N LYS A 310 21.01 -22.69 -6.14
CA LYS A 310 19.86 -21.79 -6.07
C LYS A 310 20.31 -20.57 -5.27
N ARG A 311 20.38 -19.41 -5.92
CA ARG A 311 20.75 -18.17 -5.26
C ARG A 311 19.74 -17.97 -4.14
N LEU A 312 20.22 -18.03 -2.90
CA LEU A 312 19.41 -17.76 -1.72
C LEU A 312 18.86 -16.33 -1.85
N GLY A 313 17.55 -16.20 -2.05
CA GLY A 313 16.87 -14.90 -2.08
C GLY A 313 16.10 -14.55 -3.35
N GLU A 314 15.94 -15.45 -4.32
CA GLU A 314 15.02 -15.19 -5.45
C GLU A 314 13.56 -15.15 -4.97
N ILE A 315 12.78 -14.21 -5.52
CA ILE A 315 11.35 -14.08 -5.24
C ILE A 315 10.63 -15.34 -5.75
N VAL A 316 10.14 -16.15 -4.81
CA VAL A 316 9.23 -17.25 -5.14
C VAL A 316 7.84 -16.68 -5.36
N CYS A 317 7.41 -16.69 -6.62
CA CYS A 317 6.15 -16.09 -7.02
C CYS A 317 5.13 -17.14 -7.46
N CYS A 318 3.86 -16.90 -7.15
CA CYS A 318 2.73 -17.67 -7.65
C CYS A 318 1.94 -16.83 -8.67
N LYS A 319 1.57 -17.44 -9.79
CA LYS A 319 0.66 -16.84 -10.77
C LYS A 319 -0.80 -17.15 -10.39
N SER A 320 -1.68 -16.17 -10.49
CA SER A 320 -3.12 -16.38 -10.34
C SER A 320 -3.68 -17.17 -11.51
N ASN A 321 -4.93 -17.62 -11.38
CA ASN A 321 -5.71 -18.04 -12.54
C ASN A 321 -5.85 -16.88 -13.54
N VAL A 322 -5.97 -17.21 -14.81
CA VAL A 322 -6.20 -16.24 -15.89
C VAL A 322 -7.71 -16.01 -15.98
N ALA A 323 -8.13 -14.74 -15.89
CA ALA A 323 -9.48 -14.30 -16.20
C ALA A 323 -9.56 -13.81 -17.65
N GLY A 324 -10.71 -13.96 -18.30
CA GLY A 324 -10.92 -13.56 -19.69
C GLY A 324 -10.85 -14.71 -20.69
N LYS A 325 -10.83 -14.38 -21.98
CA LYS A 325 -10.74 -15.35 -23.09
C LYS A 325 -9.54 -15.03 -23.98
N VAL A 326 -8.86 -16.07 -24.48
CA VAL A 326 -7.75 -15.94 -25.43
C VAL A 326 -8.27 -16.11 -26.85
N TYR A 327 -7.83 -15.24 -27.76
CA TYR A 327 -8.16 -15.28 -29.19
C TYR A 327 -6.89 -15.45 -30.02
N SER A 328 -7.04 -15.80 -31.30
CA SER A 328 -5.91 -15.99 -32.23
C SER A 328 -5.04 -14.75 -32.40
N ASN A 329 -5.60 -13.56 -32.19
CA ASN A 329 -4.89 -12.28 -32.27
C ASN A 329 -4.48 -11.71 -30.89
N THR A 330 -4.66 -12.45 -29.80
CA THR A 330 -4.28 -12.00 -28.46
C THR A 330 -2.76 -12.04 -28.29
N ILE A 331 -2.15 -10.89 -28.01
CA ILE A 331 -0.73 -10.77 -27.69
C ILE A 331 -0.58 -10.96 -26.18
N MET A 332 -0.01 -12.10 -25.79
CA MET A 332 0.23 -12.41 -24.38
C MET A 332 1.38 -11.57 -23.81
N PHE A 333 1.25 -11.18 -22.55
CA PHE A 333 2.30 -10.50 -21.79
C PHE A 333 2.47 -11.11 -20.40
N ASP A 334 3.70 -11.02 -19.89
CA ASP A 334 4.04 -11.44 -18.53
C ASP A 334 5.19 -10.56 -18.02
N ASP A 335 4.86 -9.58 -17.16
CA ASP A 335 5.84 -8.65 -16.59
C ASP A 335 6.76 -9.34 -15.58
N TYR A 336 6.32 -10.46 -14.99
CA TYR A 336 7.20 -11.20 -14.09
C TYR A 336 8.37 -11.81 -14.86
N GLU A 337 8.07 -12.54 -15.92
CA GLU A 337 9.08 -13.22 -16.74
C GLU A 337 10.03 -12.23 -17.42
N SER A 338 9.53 -11.08 -17.87
CA SER A 338 10.33 -10.09 -18.62
C SER A 338 11.11 -9.11 -17.75
N LEU A 339 10.63 -8.77 -16.54
CA LEU A 339 11.23 -7.71 -15.72
C LEU A 339 11.63 -8.11 -14.31
N ILE A 340 10.97 -9.10 -13.70
CA ILE A 340 11.08 -9.34 -12.25
C ILE A 340 11.83 -10.63 -11.95
N LYS A 341 11.76 -11.64 -12.82
CA LYS A 341 12.39 -12.94 -12.63
C LYS A 341 13.89 -12.80 -12.37
N GLY A 342 14.38 -13.50 -11.34
CA GLY A 342 15.76 -13.41 -10.88
C GLY A 342 16.08 -12.21 -9.98
N SER A 343 15.14 -11.29 -9.75
CA SER A 343 15.32 -10.16 -8.83
C SER A 343 15.20 -10.62 -7.36
N LEU A 344 15.84 -9.88 -6.46
CA LEU A 344 15.79 -10.16 -5.01
C LEU A 344 14.56 -9.55 -4.36
N SER A 345 14.06 -8.45 -4.91
CA SER A 345 12.91 -7.73 -4.40
C SER A 345 12.13 -7.05 -5.54
N ALA A 346 10.81 -7.12 -5.48
CA ALA A 346 9.94 -6.42 -6.38
C ALA A 346 8.65 -5.98 -5.67
N TYR A 347 8.14 -4.82 -6.06
CA TYR A 347 6.80 -4.38 -5.71
C TYR A 347 6.18 -3.53 -6.81
N LEU A 348 4.90 -3.75 -7.07
CA LEU A 348 4.06 -2.85 -7.86
C LEU A 348 3.70 -1.64 -6.99
N TYR A 349 3.92 -0.42 -7.48
CA TYR A 349 3.66 0.81 -6.70
C TYR A 349 2.73 1.79 -7.41
N GLU A 350 2.59 1.66 -8.72
CA GLU A 350 1.58 2.36 -9.50
C GLU A 350 1.03 1.41 -10.55
N LEU A 351 -0.29 1.39 -10.67
CA LEU A 351 -1.00 0.67 -11.73
C LEU A 351 -1.74 1.70 -12.57
N ARG A 352 -1.47 1.71 -13.87
CA ARG A 352 -2.17 2.55 -14.82
C ARG A 352 -3.14 1.71 -15.64
N ILE A 353 -4.35 2.20 -15.80
CA ILE A 353 -5.43 1.51 -16.51
C ILE A 353 -6.01 2.46 -17.54
N ILE A 354 -6.13 1.97 -18.78
CA ILE A 354 -6.80 2.67 -19.88
C ILE A 354 -8.17 2.02 -20.08
N TYR A 355 -9.24 2.80 -19.93
CA TYR A 355 -10.61 2.29 -19.93
C TYR A 355 -11.61 3.35 -20.40
N ASP A 356 -12.83 2.97 -20.76
CA ASP A 356 -13.96 3.89 -20.94
C ASP A 356 -15.20 3.40 -20.14
N SER A 357 -16.41 3.83 -20.49
CA SER A 357 -17.63 3.37 -19.80
C SER A 357 -17.90 1.87 -19.96
N ASP A 358 -17.31 1.22 -20.96
CA ASP A 358 -17.72 -0.09 -21.45
C ASP A 358 -16.63 -1.14 -21.27
N PHE A 359 -15.36 -0.78 -21.52
CA PHE A 359 -14.26 -1.75 -21.62
C PHE A 359 -12.96 -1.30 -20.96
N ILE A 360 -12.11 -2.29 -20.65
CA ILE A 360 -10.70 -2.10 -20.32
C ILE A 360 -9.86 -2.30 -21.59
N TYR A 361 -9.13 -1.28 -21.99
CA TYR A 361 -8.31 -1.30 -23.22
C TYR A 361 -6.87 -1.70 -22.94
N GLY A 362 -6.38 -1.48 -21.71
CA GLY A 362 -5.04 -1.91 -21.37
C GLY A 362 -4.57 -1.46 -20.00
N ILE A 363 -3.38 -1.95 -19.65
CA ILE A 363 -2.79 -1.77 -18.33
C ILE A 363 -1.28 -1.56 -18.43
N GLN A 364 -0.71 -0.87 -17.44
CA GLN A 364 0.72 -0.74 -17.28
C GLN A 364 1.08 -0.75 -15.79
N GLY A 365 1.98 -1.64 -15.40
CA GLY A 365 2.54 -1.66 -14.05
C GLY A 365 3.80 -0.79 -13.96
N PHE A 366 3.94 -0.08 -12.84
CA PHE A 366 5.19 0.57 -12.47
C PHE A 366 5.71 -0.09 -11.20
N TYR A 367 6.94 -0.58 -11.29
CA TYR A 367 7.55 -1.46 -10.33
C TYR A 367 8.74 -0.79 -9.65
N GLN A 368 9.02 -1.18 -8.42
CA GLN A 368 10.38 -1.04 -7.89
C GLN A 368 10.98 -2.43 -7.78
N VAL A 369 12.06 -2.64 -8.53
CA VAL A 369 12.80 -3.90 -8.63
C VAL A 369 14.21 -3.64 -8.12
N ASP A 370 14.61 -4.34 -7.07
CA ASP A 370 15.93 -4.19 -6.42
C ASP A 370 16.29 -2.73 -6.10
N GLY A 371 15.33 -2.01 -5.51
CA GLY A 371 15.46 -0.61 -5.10
C GLY A 371 15.36 0.41 -6.24
N ARG A 372 15.24 -0.04 -7.50
CA ARG A 372 15.12 0.84 -8.68
C ARG A 372 13.71 0.89 -9.21
N THR A 373 13.25 2.07 -9.58
CA THR A 373 11.97 2.24 -10.25
C THR A 373 12.08 1.85 -11.72
N VAL A 374 11.22 0.94 -12.18
CA VAL A 374 11.14 0.43 -13.55
C VAL A 374 9.69 0.51 -14.02
N ALA A 375 9.46 1.16 -15.16
CA ALA A 375 8.15 1.14 -15.82
C ALA A 375 8.02 -0.15 -16.64
N GLY A 376 6.92 -0.90 -16.43
CA GLY A 376 6.55 -2.02 -17.28
C GLY A 376 6.19 -1.57 -18.70
N PRO A 377 6.21 -2.48 -19.68
CA PRO A 377 5.63 -2.19 -20.99
C PRO A 377 4.15 -1.80 -20.85
N GLY A 378 3.70 -0.90 -21.70
CA GLY A 378 2.26 -0.60 -21.81
C GLY A 378 1.56 -1.69 -22.60
N HIS A 379 0.68 -2.44 -21.94
CA HIS A 379 -0.08 -3.53 -22.56
C HIS A 379 -1.43 -2.99 -23.03
N TYR A 380 -1.38 -2.20 -24.10
CA TYR A 380 -2.53 -1.49 -24.64
C TYR A 380 -3.07 -2.16 -25.90
N GLY A 381 -4.38 -2.28 -25.99
CA GLY A 381 -5.04 -2.73 -27.19
C GLY A 381 -5.05 -1.68 -28.30
N ARG A 382 -5.28 -2.13 -29.54
CA ARG A 382 -5.31 -1.29 -30.74
C ARG A 382 -6.52 -0.34 -30.82
N GLU A 383 -7.58 -0.63 -30.07
CA GLU A 383 -8.82 0.16 -30.08
C GLU A 383 -8.82 1.32 -29.08
N VAL A 384 -7.66 1.64 -28.46
CA VAL A 384 -7.54 2.82 -27.60
C VAL A 384 -7.87 4.08 -28.39
N HIS A 385 -8.83 4.85 -27.91
CA HIS A 385 -9.33 6.06 -28.58
C HIS A 385 -9.45 7.25 -27.62
N SER A 386 -9.79 8.43 -28.15
CA SER A 386 -9.83 9.70 -27.40
C SER A 386 -10.82 9.75 -26.22
N ARG A 387 -11.85 8.89 -26.21
CA ARG A 387 -12.79 8.79 -25.07
C ARG A 387 -12.24 7.94 -23.91
N CYS A 388 -11.13 7.23 -24.11
CA CYS A 388 -10.55 6.42 -23.06
C CYS A 388 -9.93 7.32 -21.99
N GLN A 389 -10.24 7.01 -20.74
CA GLN A 389 -9.60 7.56 -19.57
C GLN A 389 -8.31 6.80 -19.30
N ASN A 390 -7.26 7.54 -18.94
CA ASN A 390 -5.99 6.99 -18.48
C ASN A 390 -5.83 7.33 -17.01
N GLN A 391 -6.16 6.38 -16.14
CA GLN A 391 -6.14 6.60 -14.70
C GLN A 391 -4.98 5.86 -14.04
N SER A 392 -4.29 6.57 -13.17
CA SER A 392 -3.19 6.05 -12.37
C SER A 392 -3.65 5.79 -10.93
N LEU A 393 -3.53 4.53 -10.50
CA LEU A 393 -3.65 4.10 -9.13
C LEU A 393 -2.26 4.06 -8.49
N LYS A 394 -1.89 5.15 -7.82
CA LYS A 394 -0.64 5.23 -7.04
C LYS A 394 -0.86 4.63 -5.67
N LEU A 395 -0.16 3.54 -5.37
CA LEU A 395 -0.20 2.89 -4.07
C LEU A 395 0.66 3.66 -3.08
N GLN A 396 0.12 3.90 -1.89
CA GLN A 396 0.89 4.46 -0.79
C GLN A 396 1.98 3.47 -0.34
N TYR A 397 2.97 3.98 0.39
CA TYR A 397 3.99 3.09 0.92
C TYR A 397 3.39 2.07 1.90
N GLY A 398 3.64 0.78 1.66
CA GLY A 398 3.04 -0.33 2.42
C GLY A 398 1.61 -0.68 2.00
N GLU A 399 0.97 0.13 1.15
CA GLU A 399 -0.28 -0.24 0.48
C GLU A 399 0.06 -1.24 -0.64
N CYS A 400 -0.69 -2.32 -0.72
CA CYS A 400 -0.59 -3.31 -1.79
C CYS A 400 -1.98 -3.66 -2.30
N ILE A 401 -2.04 -4.22 -3.50
CA ILE A 401 -3.28 -4.79 -4.02
C ILE A 401 -3.51 -6.15 -3.35
N VAL A 402 -4.68 -6.32 -2.73
CA VAL A 402 -5.07 -7.56 -2.03
C VAL A 402 -6.19 -8.31 -2.73
N SER A 403 -6.94 -7.64 -3.60
CA SER A 403 -7.93 -8.28 -4.45
C SER A 403 -8.10 -7.53 -5.77
N ILE A 404 -8.28 -8.29 -6.84
CA ILE A 404 -8.73 -7.78 -8.14
C ILE A 404 -9.91 -8.63 -8.57
N SER A 405 -11.05 -8.00 -8.71
CA SER A 405 -12.26 -8.64 -9.25
C SER A 405 -12.70 -7.93 -10.51
N GLY A 406 -13.58 -8.55 -11.27
CA GLY A 406 -14.03 -7.99 -12.53
C GLY A 406 -15.07 -8.84 -13.21
N ASN A 407 -15.42 -8.40 -14.41
CA ASN A 407 -16.31 -9.12 -15.30
C ASN A 407 -15.72 -9.15 -16.71
N TYR A 408 -16.05 -10.20 -17.46
CA TYR A 408 -15.68 -10.34 -18.85
C TYR A 408 -16.78 -11.09 -19.60
N GLN A 409 -16.88 -10.81 -20.90
CA GLN A 409 -17.65 -11.62 -21.82
C GLN A 409 -16.66 -12.18 -22.85
N ASP A 410 -16.35 -11.37 -23.85
CA ASP A 410 -15.29 -11.67 -24.82
C ASP A 410 -13.98 -10.94 -24.47
N VAL A 411 -14.10 -9.77 -23.86
CA VAL A 411 -12.97 -9.00 -23.33
C VAL A 411 -13.25 -8.66 -21.88
N VAL A 412 -12.25 -8.15 -21.17
CA VAL A 412 -12.41 -7.65 -19.80
C VAL A 412 -13.17 -6.32 -19.86
N ASN A 413 -14.40 -6.32 -19.37
CA ASN A 413 -15.29 -5.16 -19.45
C ASN A 413 -15.06 -4.22 -18.28
N GLY A 414 -14.84 -4.75 -17.08
CA GLY A 414 -14.66 -3.97 -15.86
C GLY A 414 -13.72 -4.62 -14.86
N LEU A 415 -13.03 -3.77 -14.09
CA LEU A 415 -12.12 -4.16 -13.01
C LEU A 415 -12.48 -3.40 -11.74
N MET A 416 -12.41 -4.10 -10.61
CA MET A 416 -12.44 -3.52 -9.28
C MET A 416 -11.22 -3.97 -8.49
N ILE A 417 -10.43 -2.99 -8.04
CA ILE A 417 -9.17 -3.20 -7.33
C ILE A 417 -9.34 -2.78 -5.89
N THR A 418 -9.07 -3.69 -4.96
CA THR A 418 -9.08 -3.42 -3.52
C THR A 418 -7.65 -3.47 -2.98
N THR A 419 -7.28 -2.46 -2.20
CA THR A 419 -5.96 -2.35 -1.57
C THR A 419 -5.98 -2.83 -0.12
N SER A 420 -4.79 -3.10 0.44
CA SER A 420 -4.62 -3.47 1.85
C SER A 420 -5.09 -2.40 2.84
N LEU A 421 -5.32 -1.17 2.36
CA LEU A 421 -5.90 -0.08 3.14
C LEU A 421 -7.43 0.01 3.01
N GLY A 422 -8.07 -0.98 2.38
CA GLY A 422 -9.53 -1.02 2.18
C GLY A 422 -10.06 -0.04 1.13
N LYS A 423 -9.18 0.60 0.35
CA LYS A 423 -9.61 1.45 -0.77
C LYS A 423 -10.02 0.59 -1.94
N THR A 424 -11.07 1.01 -2.63
CA THR A 424 -11.60 0.31 -3.79
C THR A 424 -11.68 1.25 -4.98
N TYR A 425 -11.23 0.78 -6.14
CA TYR A 425 -11.21 1.53 -7.39
C TYR A 425 -11.89 0.71 -8.47
N ALA A 426 -12.92 1.29 -9.10
CA ALA A 426 -13.66 0.66 -10.19
C ALA A 426 -13.28 1.31 -11.52
N PHE A 427 -13.14 0.48 -12.55
CA PHE A 427 -12.75 0.86 -13.91
C PHE A 427 -13.61 0.11 -14.91
N GLY A 428 -13.88 0.72 -16.06
CA GLY A 428 -14.71 0.11 -17.10
C GLY A 428 -16.16 -0.04 -16.68
N ASN A 429 -16.84 -1.03 -17.26
CA ASN A 429 -18.23 -1.36 -16.94
C ASN A 429 -18.35 -2.28 -15.72
N TYR A 430 -17.78 -1.85 -14.59
CA TYR A 430 -17.88 -2.62 -13.36
C TYR A 430 -19.22 -2.38 -12.62
N THR A 431 -19.79 -1.17 -12.71
CA THR A 431 -20.95 -0.76 -11.90
C THR A 431 -22.20 -0.36 -12.68
N THR A 432 -22.11 -0.15 -14.00
CA THR A 432 -23.10 0.65 -14.74
C THR A 432 -24.10 -0.16 -15.56
N ARG A 433 -23.86 -1.44 -15.89
CA ARG A 433 -24.85 -2.26 -16.61
C ARG A 433 -25.78 -3.03 -15.68
N SER A 434 -27.08 -2.88 -15.90
CA SER A 434 -28.14 -3.73 -15.34
C SER A 434 -28.17 -5.14 -15.93
N ASP A 435 -27.51 -5.37 -17.07
CA ASP A 435 -27.41 -6.68 -17.73
C ASP A 435 -26.04 -7.35 -17.47
N THR A 436 -25.62 -7.39 -16.20
CA THR A 436 -24.48 -8.24 -15.78
C THR A 436 -24.79 -9.73 -15.94
N SER A 437 -26.04 -10.10 -16.22
CA SER A 437 -26.50 -11.48 -16.38
C SER A 437 -25.75 -12.26 -17.47
N LYS A 438 -25.18 -11.55 -18.46
CA LYS A 438 -24.43 -12.15 -19.58
C LYS A 438 -22.90 -12.14 -19.38
N CYS A 439 -22.40 -11.54 -18.31
CA CYS A 439 -20.97 -11.45 -18.07
C CYS A 439 -20.51 -12.52 -17.07
N THR A 440 -19.37 -13.15 -17.36
CA THR A 440 -18.68 -14.00 -16.39
C THR A 440 -17.91 -13.12 -15.41
N THR A 441 -18.17 -13.28 -14.11
CA THR A 441 -17.41 -12.58 -13.07
C THR A 441 -16.18 -13.37 -12.66
N PHE A 442 -15.13 -12.68 -12.25
CA PHE A 442 -13.97 -13.30 -11.63
C PHE A 442 -13.54 -12.55 -10.38
N ASN A 443 -12.85 -13.25 -9.50
CA ASN A 443 -12.29 -12.68 -8.27
C ASN A 443 -10.92 -13.30 -7.99
N LEU A 444 -9.88 -12.49 -8.11
CA LEU A 444 -8.50 -12.85 -7.81
C LEU A 444 -8.14 -12.30 -6.43
N VAL A 445 -8.30 -13.15 -5.42
CA VAL A 445 -7.94 -12.82 -4.04
C VAL A 445 -6.49 -13.21 -3.79
N VAL A 446 -5.69 -12.24 -3.36
CA VAL A 446 -4.30 -12.48 -2.95
C VAL A 446 -4.30 -13.08 -1.54
N PRO A 447 -3.62 -14.21 -1.28
CA PRO A 447 -3.61 -14.82 0.04
C PRO A 447 -3.10 -13.86 1.12
N SER A 448 -3.56 -14.04 2.37
CA SER A 448 -3.15 -13.17 3.48
C SER A 448 -1.63 -13.14 3.65
N GLY A 449 -1.08 -11.93 3.85
CA GLY A 449 0.36 -11.69 3.93
C GLY A 449 1.10 -11.69 2.59
N LYS A 450 0.41 -11.94 1.48
CA LYS A 450 0.96 -11.87 0.12
C LYS A 450 0.62 -10.53 -0.53
N ARG A 451 1.31 -10.21 -1.62
CA ARG A 451 1.03 -9.00 -2.42
C ARG A 451 1.24 -9.23 -3.91
N VAL A 452 0.49 -8.50 -4.75
CA VAL A 452 0.75 -8.44 -6.19
C VAL A 452 2.12 -7.81 -6.46
N VAL A 453 2.93 -8.46 -7.31
CA VAL A 453 4.26 -8.00 -7.71
C VAL A 453 4.41 -7.79 -9.21
N ALA A 454 3.63 -8.50 -10.04
CA ALA A 454 3.66 -8.34 -11.49
C ALA A 454 2.29 -8.55 -12.12
N LEU A 455 2.12 -8.02 -13.32
CA LEU A 455 0.95 -8.20 -14.17
C LEU A 455 1.24 -9.25 -15.24
N ALA A 456 0.22 -10.01 -15.63
CA ALA A 456 0.25 -10.91 -16.77
C ALA A 456 -1.12 -10.92 -17.46
N GLY A 457 -1.18 -11.39 -18.70
CA GLY A 457 -2.45 -11.44 -19.43
C GLY A 457 -2.24 -11.43 -20.93
N GLY A 458 -3.20 -10.87 -21.65
CA GLY A 458 -3.12 -10.72 -23.08
C GLY A 458 -4.04 -9.61 -23.58
N ALA A 459 -3.56 -8.87 -24.57
CA ALA A 459 -4.28 -7.76 -25.18
C ALA A 459 -4.25 -7.86 -26.71
N SER A 460 -5.29 -7.34 -27.36
CA SER A 460 -5.37 -7.25 -28.83
C SER A 460 -5.96 -5.90 -29.24
N GLY A 461 -7.27 -5.81 -29.44
CA GLY A 461 -8.01 -4.54 -29.49
C GLY A 461 -8.30 -3.97 -28.10
N TYR A 462 -8.55 -4.87 -27.14
CA TYR A 462 -8.87 -4.60 -25.74
C TYR A 462 -8.01 -5.47 -24.83
N LEU A 463 -8.18 -5.36 -23.51
CA LEU A 463 -7.65 -6.35 -22.57
C LEU A 463 -8.50 -7.63 -22.67
N ASN A 464 -7.94 -8.69 -23.26
CA ASN A 464 -8.63 -9.96 -23.47
C ASN A 464 -8.56 -10.87 -22.24
N THR A 465 -7.36 -10.96 -21.64
CA THR A 465 -7.12 -11.74 -20.43
C THR A 465 -6.31 -10.98 -19.39
N PHE A 466 -6.48 -11.35 -18.14
CA PHE A 466 -5.82 -10.73 -17.01
C PHE A 466 -5.44 -11.76 -15.94
N ALA A 467 -4.21 -11.67 -15.44
CA ALA A 467 -3.67 -12.44 -14.34
C ALA A 467 -2.66 -11.59 -13.56
N VAL A 468 -2.32 -12.04 -12.36
CA VAL A 468 -1.29 -11.40 -11.53
C VAL A 468 -0.33 -12.41 -10.95
N HIS A 469 0.86 -11.94 -10.69
CA HIS A 469 1.89 -12.64 -9.95
C HIS A 469 1.93 -12.07 -8.53
N TYR A 470 1.95 -12.94 -7.51
CA TYR A 470 1.99 -12.55 -6.11
C TYR A 470 3.07 -13.30 -5.31
N THR A 471 3.63 -12.65 -4.29
CA THR A 471 4.70 -13.20 -3.42
C THR A 471 4.39 -13.06 -1.95
#